data_AF-A0A1S8T8F3-F1
#
_entry.id   AF-A0A1S8T8F3-F1
#
_cell.length_a   1.000
_cell.length_b   1.000
_cell.length_c   1.000
_cell.angle_alpha   90.00
_cell.angle_beta   90.00
_cell.angle_gamma   90.00
#
_symmetry.space_group_name_H-M   'P 1'
#
loop_
_entity.id
_entity.type
_entity.pdbx_description
1 polymer ?
#
loop_
_entity_poly.entity_id
_entity_poly.type
_entity_poly.pdbx_seq_one_letter_code
_entity_poly.pdbx_strand_id
1 'polypeptide(L)' 'MNINNEIIKAIKNSLSKNLEFEFIAKLEDLTLSDIEKISNVNNKYNLTYQIIDNIYIKIYYSLQSIC' A
#
# COMPACT_ATOMS: atom_id res chain seq x y z
N MET A 1 -13.76 3.27 -14.79
CA MET A 1 -12.53 2.47 -14.57
C MET A 1 -12.21 2.59 -13.08
N ASN A 2 -12.21 1.49 -12.32
CA ASN A 2 -12.13 1.54 -10.86
C ASN A 2 -10.67 1.83 -10.47
N ILE A 3 -10.35 3.07 -10.08
CA ILE A 3 -8.99 3.54 -9.73
C ILE A 3 -8.28 2.57 -8.77
N ASN A 4 -9.05 1.97 -7.85
CA ASN A 4 -8.58 0.97 -6.89
C ASN A 4 -7.92 -0.26 -7.55
N ASN A 5 -8.35 -0.71 -8.72
CA ASN A 5 -7.76 -1.90 -9.38
C ASN A 5 -6.39 -1.62 -9.98
N GLU A 6 -6.16 -0.41 -10.51
CA GLU A 6 -4.86 -0.01 -11.07
C GLU A 6 -3.82 0.13 -9.96
N ILE A 7 -4.20 0.74 -8.83
CA ILE A 7 -3.34 0.89 -7.65
C ILE A 7 -2.99 -0.48 -7.05
N ILE A 8 -3.97 -1.37 -6.86
CA ILE A 8 -3.72 -2.74 -6.38
C ILE A 8 -2.76 -3.48 -7.32
N LYS A 9 -2.91 -3.30 -8.64
CA LYS A 9 -2.03 -3.94 -9.63
C LYS A 9 -0.61 -3.39 -9.56
N ALA A 10 -0.44 -2.07 -9.43
CA ALA A 10 0.87 -1.44 -9.26
C ALA A 10 1.57 -1.91 -7.98
N ILE A 11 0.82 -2.02 -6.88
CA ILE A 11 1.30 -2.55 -5.60
C ILE A 11 1.75 -4.00 -5.75
N LYS A 12 0.90 -4.87 -6.32
CA LYS A 12 1.25 -6.29 -6.54
C LYS A 12 2.50 -6.45 -7.41
N ASN A 13 2.65 -5.64 -8.45
CA ASN A 13 3.79 -5.68 -9.35
C ASN A 13 5.09 -5.16 -8.70
N SER A 14 4.96 -4.24 -7.74
CA SER A 14 6.09 -3.76 -6.94
C SER A 14 6.51 -4.82 -5.91
N LEU A 15 5.55 -5.42 -5.23
CA LEU A 15 5.76 -6.51 -4.28
C LEU A 15 6.39 -7.75 -4.92
N SER A 16 6.08 -8.06 -6.19
CA SER A 16 6.67 -9.22 -6.87
C SER A 16 8.14 -9.04 -7.22
N LYS A 17 8.65 -7.80 -7.24
CA LYS A 17 10.02 -7.45 -7.64
C LYS A 17 10.89 -6.99 -6.49
N ASN A 18 10.29 -6.40 -5.47
CA ASN A 18 10.98 -5.78 -4.36
C ASN A 18 10.59 -6.42 -3.02
N LEU A 19 11.58 -6.55 -2.13
CA LEU A 19 11.35 -6.99 -0.74
C LEU A 19 10.67 -5.88 0.08
N GLU A 20 10.87 -4.63 -0.32
CA GLU A 20 10.32 -3.45 0.33
C GLU A 20 10.02 -2.38 -0.71
N PHE A 21 8.97 -1.58 -0.50
CA PHE A 21 8.72 -0.40 -1.32
C PHE A 21 7.85 0.62 -0.57
N GLU A 22 7.98 1.89 -0.96
CA GLU A 22 7.17 2.99 -0.47
C GLU A 22 6.47 3.71 -1.61
N PHE A 23 5.29 4.29 -1.32
CA PHE A 23 4.67 5.27 -2.20
C PHE A 23 3.83 6.28 -1.41
N ILE A 24 3.55 7.41 -2.04
CA ILE A 24 2.73 8.49 -1.48
C ILE A 24 1.53 8.67 -2.40
N ALA A 25 0.34 8.71 -1.80
CA ALA A 25 -0.91 9.02 -2.46
C ALA A 25 -1.63 10.14 -1.71
N LYS A 26 -2.57 10.83 -2.36
CA LYS A 26 -3.47 11.73 -1.64
C LYS A 26 -4.59 10.94 -0.97
N LEU A 27 -5.12 11.45 0.13
CA LEU A 27 -6.27 10.88 0.83
C LEU A 27 -7.56 10.91 -0.01
N GLU A 28 -7.67 11.83 -0.98
CA GLU A 28 -8.76 11.86 -1.95
C GLU A 28 -8.73 10.68 -2.93
N ASP A 29 -7.52 10.20 -3.25
CA ASP A 29 -7.28 9.12 -4.22
C ASP A 29 -7.25 7.75 -3.54
N LEU A 30 -6.87 7.69 -2.25
CA LEU A 30 -6.72 6.46 -1.49
C LEU A 30 -7.16 6.65 -0.04
N THR A 31 -8.29 6.03 0.31
CA THR A 31 -8.83 6.11 1.67
C THR A 31 -8.23 5.07 2.60
N LEU A 32 -8.35 5.28 3.91
CA LEU A 32 -7.98 4.29 4.94
C LEU A 32 -8.64 2.91 4.72
N SER A 33 -9.92 2.89 4.32
CA SER A 33 -10.63 1.65 4.02
C SER A 33 -10.02 0.90 2.82
N ASP A 34 -9.52 1.63 1.81
CA ASP A 34 -8.85 0.99 0.68
C ASP A 34 -7.50 0.39 1.11
N ILE A 35 -6.78 1.04 2.02
CA ILE A 35 -5.52 0.55 2.58
C ILE A 35 -5.73 -0.75 3.37
N GLU A 36 -6.77 -0.81 4.21
CA GLU A 36 -7.10 -2.04 4.94
C GLU A 36 -7.37 -3.21 3.99
N LYS A 37 -8.12 -2.96 2.91
CA LYS A 37 -8.36 -3.97 1.86
C LYS A 37 -7.08 -4.41 1.19
N ILE A 38 -6.15 -3.50 0.92
CA ILE A 38 -4.86 -3.82 0.30
C ILE A 38 -3.97 -4.61 1.28
N SER A 39 -3.99 -4.29 2.58
CA SER A 39 -3.23 -5.03 3.59
C SER A 39 -3.59 -6.53 3.61
N ASN A 40 -4.88 -6.84 3.41
CA ASN A 40 -5.39 -8.22 3.35
C ASN A 40 -5.04 -8.96 2.05
N VAL A 41 -4.46 -8.29 1.05
CA VAL A 41 -4.13 -8.93 -0.24
C VAL A 41 -2.95 -9.88 -0.11
N ASN A 42 -2.02 -9.65 0.83
CA ASN A 42 -0.82 -10.47 0.93
C ASN A 42 -0.22 -10.52 2.34
N ASN A 43 -0.56 -11.59 3.07
CA ASN A 43 -0.06 -11.85 4.44
C ASN A 43 1.48 -12.00 4.54
N LYS A 44 2.20 -12.04 3.41
CA LYS A 44 3.67 -12.09 3.41
C LYS A 44 4.34 -10.74 3.64
N TYR A 45 3.60 -9.63 3.64
CA TYR A 45 4.16 -8.29 3.77
C TYR A 45 3.50 -7.54 4.93
N ASN A 46 4.29 -6.83 5.71
CA ASN A 46 3.79 -5.84 6.65
C ASN A 46 3.49 -4.55 5.90
N LEU A 47 2.30 -4.00 6.11
CA LEU A 47 1.89 -2.68 5.63
C LEU A 47 1.90 -1.71 6.81
N THR A 48 2.62 -0.61 6.67
CA THR A 48 2.53 0.54 7.58
C THR A 48 2.18 1.79 6.79
N TYR A 49 1.50 2.74 7.42
CA TYR A 49 1.13 3.99 6.77
C TYR A 49 1.28 5.17 7.73
N GLN A 50 1.48 6.35 7.15
CA GLN A 50 1.59 7.61 7.85
C GLN A 50 0.83 8.69 7.08
N ILE A 51 -0.03 9.45 7.77
CA ILE A 51 -0.68 10.63 7.21
C ILE A 51 0.32 11.79 7.26
N ILE A 52 0.48 12.49 6.13
CA ILE A 52 1.38 13.64 5.96
C ILE A 52 0.53 14.85 5.57
N ASP A 53 0.71 15.96 6.29
CA ASP A 53 0.04 17.24 6.05
C ASP A 53 -1.49 17.17 5.95
N ASN A 54 -2.12 16.14 6.52
CA ASN A 54 -3.56 15.84 6.46
C ASN A 54 -4.15 15.71 5.04
N ILE A 55 -3.30 15.65 4.02
CA ILE A 55 -3.69 15.61 2.60
C ILE A 55 -3.14 14.35 1.95
N TYR A 56 -2.00 13.86 2.42
CA TYR A 56 -1.30 12.73 1.85
C TYR A 56 -1.26 11.55 2.81
N ILE A 57 -1.16 10.36 2.23
CA ILE A 57 -0.85 9.13 2.93
C ILE A 57 0.40 8.51 2.30
N LYS A 58 1.41 8.32 3.13
CA LYS A 58 2.60 7.56 2.81
C LYS A 58 2.39 6.13 3.26
N ILE A 59 2.60 5.17 2.36
CA ILE A 59 2.44 3.75 2.64
C ILE A 59 3.76 3.05 2.37
N TYR A 60 4.16 2.22 3.32
CA TYR A 60 5.36 1.41 3.28
C TYR A 60 5.01 -0.06 3.42
N TYR A 61 5.56 -0.87 2.52
CA TYR A 61 5.48 -2.32 2.55
C TYR A 61 6.86 -2.90 2.76
N SER A 62 6.96 -3.87 3.65
CA SER A 62 8.16 -4.70 3.82
C SER A 62 7.80 -6.17 3.89
N LEU A 63 8.70 -7.04 3.45
CA LEU A 63 8.55 -8.47 3.67
C LEU A 63 8.39 -8.73 5.17
N GLN A 64 7.37 -9.50 5.54
CA GLN A 64 7.19 -9.93 6.91
C GLN A 64 8.34 -10.87 7.23
N SER A 65 9.27 -10.44 8.10
CA SER A 65 10.36 -11.30 8.54
C SER A 65 9.77 -12.50 9.26
N ILE A 66 9.91 -13.67 8.64
CA ILE A 66 9.63 -14.96 9.28
C ILE A 66 10.83 -15.20 10.20
N CYS A 67 10.63 -15.01 11.50
CA CYS A 67 11.58 -15.49 12.52
C CYS A 67 11.57 -17.01 12.58
#